data_AF-A0A920VLB4-F1
#
_entry.id   AF-A0A920VLB4-F1
#
_cell.length_a   1.000
_cell.length_b   1.000
_cell.length_c   1.000
_cell.angle_alpha   90.00
_cell.angle_beta   90.00
_cell.angle_gamma   90.00
#
_symmetry.space_group_name_H-M   'P 1'
#
loop_
_entity.id
_entity.type
_entity.pdbx_description
1 polymer ?
#
loop_
_entity_poly.entity_id
_entity_poly.type
_entity_poly.pdbx_seq_one_letter_code
_entity_poly.pdbx_strand_id
1 'polypeptide(L)'
;MTEWISNLPLTREISVGSIRIHAIESGIQWLDGGAMFGVVPKPLWQRRIPSDDQNRIPLALRCLVIESPDELVLVDTGIGNKESEEFHKLYGVENAGNPTRLEDGIKAAGFMPDDIGIVLSTHLTSITQAVTHSKTSKATFDQLSRMRGMLYSVASLISPTVEMNEYGQVI
;
A
#
# COMPACT_ATOMS: atom_id res chain seq x y z
N MET A 1 9.66 -19.58 -1.42
CA MET A 1 9.10 -19.08 -2.70
C MET A 1 8.48 -17.67 -2.52
N THR A 2 9.09 -16.83 -1.68
CA THR A 2 8.67 -15.45 -1.34
C THR A 2 9.85 -14.48 -1.33
N GLU A 3 11.04 -14.92 -1.77
CA GLU A 3 12.28 -14.12 -1.74
C GLU A 3 12.17 -12.80 -2.52
N TRP A 4 11.28 -12.73 -3.52
CA TRP A 4 11.04 -11.49 -4.26
C TRP A 4 10.32 -10.43 -3.42
N ILE A 5 9.52 -10.82 -2.43
CA ILE A 5 8.81 -9.89 -1.54
C ILE A 5 9.76 -9.35 -0.47
N SER A 6 10.61 -10.22 0.09
CA SER A 6 11.60 -9.83 1.10
C SER A 6 12.71 -8.92 0.57
N ASN A 7 12.91 -8.88 -0.75
CA ASN A 7 13.94 -8.07 -1.41
C ASN A 7 13.40 -6.79 -2.06
N LEU A 8 12.14 -6.41 -1.80
CA LEU A 8 11.62 -5.14 -2.27
C LEU A 8 12.32 -3.99 -1.56
N PRO A 9 12.74 -2.93 -2.29
CA PRO A 9 13.29 -1.76 -1.64
C PRO A 9 12.21 -1.12 -0.78
N LEU A 10 12.61 -0.64 0.40
CA LEU A 10 11.71 0.01 1.34
C LEU A 10 11.06 1.27 0.72
N THR A 11 11.80 1.95 -0.16
CA THR A 11 11.34 3.12 -0.89
C THR A 11 11.74 3.04 -2.36
N ARG A 12 10.86 3.53 -3.24
CA ARG A 12 11.17 3.80 -4.65
C ARG A 12 10.64 5.18 -5.02
N GLU A 13 11.52 6.03 -5.54
CA GLU A 13 11.16 7.37 -5.98
C GLU A 13 10.84 7.39 -7.47
N ILE A 14 9.85 8.20 -7.84
CA ILE A 14 9.64 8.69 -9.19
C ILE A 14 9.36 10.20 -9.16
N SER A 15 9.68 10.89 -10.26
CA SER A 15 9.40 12.31 -10.42
C SER A 15 8.37 12.54 -11.52
N VAL A 16 7.36 13.37 -11.23
CA VAL A 16 6.33 13.78 -12.19
C VAL A 16 6.24 15.29 -12.18
N GLY A 17 6.89 15.94 -13.15
CA GLY A 17 7.03 17.40 -13.15
C GLY A 17 7.83 17.87 -11.93
N SER A 18 7.23 18.76 -11.13
CA SER A 18 7.83 19.29 -9.90
C SER A 18 7.52 18.46 -8.64
N ILE A 19 6.81 17.34 -8.78
CA ILE A 19 6.39 16.49 -7.66
C ILE A 19 7.28 15.25 -7.62
N ARG A 20 7.71 14.86 -6.42
CA ARG A 20 8.35 13.57 -6.18
C ARG A 20 7.36 12.64 -5.47
N ILE A 21 7.31 11.39 -5.90
CA ILE A 21 6.44 10.38 -5.31
C ILE A 21 7.32 9.24 -4.83
N HIS A 22 7.26 9.00 -3.52
CA HIS A 22 7.97 7.91 -2.86
C HIS A 22 6.97 6.79 -2.62
N ALA A 23 7.11 5.69 -3.36
CA ALA A 23 6.38 4.46 -3.06
C ALA A 23 7.05 3.78 -1.87
N ILE A 24 6.33 3.68 -0.76
CA ILE A 24 6.78 3.12 0.50
C ILE A 24 6.21 1.72 0.66
N GLU A 25 7.09 0.75 0.90
CA GLU A 25 6.70 -0.60 1.25
C GLU A 25 6.32 -0.63 2.75
N SER A 26 5.07 -0.96 3.05
CA SER A 26 4.48 -0.83 4.41
C SER A 26 4.11 -2.16 5.05
N GLY A 27 4.57 -3.27 4.47
CA GLY A 27 4.40 -4.63 4.96
C GLY A 27 3.66 -5.53 3.99
N ILE A 28 3.36 -6.74 4.45
CA ILE A 28 2.63 -7.76 3.69
C ILE A 28 1.43 -8.21 4.53
N GLN A 29 0.33 -8.50 3.85
CA GLN A 29 -0.82 -9.20 4.42
C GLN A 29 -1.14 -10.45 3.60
N TRP A 30 -1.48 -11.54 4.26
CA TRP A 30 -1.85 -12.80 3.63
C TRP A 30 -3.37 -12.99 3.71
N LEU A 31 -4.02 -12.99 2.55
CA LEU A 31 -5.48 -13.14 2.43
C LEU A 31 -5.82 -14.37 1.60
N ASP A 32 -7.01 -14.96 1.83
CA ASP A 32 -7.48 -16.08 1.03
C ASP A 32 -7.48 -15.74 -0.47
N GLY A 33 -6.78 -16.55 -1.27
CA GLY A 33 -6.64 -16.31 -2.70
C GLY A 33 -7.96 -16.45 -3.45
N GLY A 34 -8.87 -17.32 -2.99
CA GLY A 34 -10.20 -17.47 -3.57
C GLY A 34 -11.04 -16.20 -3.41
N ALA A 35 -11.01 -15.58 -2.22
CA ALA A 35 -11.68 -14.32 -1.95
C ALA A 35 -11.12 -13.17 -2.81
N MET A 36 -9.81 -13.17 -3.09
CA MET A 36 -9.15 -12.12 -3.90
C MET A 36 -9.37 -12.27 -5.40
N PHE A 37 -9.42 -13.50 -5.90
CA PHE A 37 -9.59 -13.79 -7.32
C PHE A 37 -11.04 -14.11 -7.71
N GLY A 38 -11.95 -14.20 -6.74
CA GLY A 38 -13.39 -14.37 -6.94
C GLY A 38 -13.72 -15.60 -7.77
N VAL A 39 -14.32 -15.37 -8.94
CA VAL A 39 -14.75 -16.45 -9.85
C VAL A 39 -13.60 -17.10 -10.62
N VAL A 40 -12.39 -16.55 -10.57
CA VAL A 40 -11.25 -17.10 -11.31
C VAL A 40 -10.76 -18.39 -10.66
N PRO A 41 -10.69 -19.52 -11.39
CA PRO A 41 -10.28 -20.80 -10.83
C PRO A 41 -8.85 -20.79 -10.28
N LYS A 42 -8.65 -21.44 -9.13
CA LYS A 42 -7.33 -21.62 -8.48
C LYS A 42 -6.21 -22.07 -9.42
N PRO A 43 -6.41 -23.05 -10.32
CA PRO A 43 -5.37 -23.48 -11.25
C PRO A 43 -4.82 -22.39 -12.16
N LEU A 44 -5.55 -21.28 -12.38
CA LEU A 44 -5.10 -20.15 -13.20
C LEU A 44 -4.31 -19.15 -12.37
N TRP A 45 -4.88 -18.64 -11.28
CA TRP A 45 -4.22 -17.60 -10.50
C TRP A 45 -3.00 -18.12 -9.71
N GLN A 46 -3.01 -19.38 -9.26
CA GLN A 46 -1.89 -19.93 -8.47
C GLN A 46 -0.59 -20.06 -9.28
N ARG A 47 -0.68 -20.03 -10.61
CA ARG A 47 0.51 -20.02 -11.50
C ARG A 47 1.25 -18.70 -11.43
N ARG A 48 0.55 -17.61 -11.12
CA ARG A 48 1.10 -16.25 -11.02
C ARG A 48 1.47 -15.92 -9.58
N ILE A 49 0.59 -16.24 -8.63
CA ILE A 49 0.79 -15.95 -7.21
C ILE A 49 0.56 -17.25 -6.42
N PRO A 50 1.63 -17.93 -5.99
CA PRO A 50 1.53 -19.13 -5.17
C PRO A 50 0.80 -18.85 -3.85
N SER A 51 -0.16 -19.71 -3.50
CA SER A 51 -0.78 -19.70 -2.18
C SER A 51 -0.01 -20.57 -1.17
N ASP A 52 -0.15 -20.27 0.12
CA ASP A 52 0.27 -21.16 1.20
C ASP A 52 -0.68 -22.36 1.41
N ASP A 53 -0.39 -23.19 2.41
CA ASP A 53 -1.19 -24.37 2.78
C ASP A 53 -2.60 -24.01 3.28
N GLN A 54 -2.82 -22.76 3.69
CA GLN A 54 -4.12 -22.22 4.08
C GLN A 54 -4.85 -21.51 2.93
N ASN A 55 -4.38 -21.69 1.69
CA ASN A 55 -4.91 -21.04 0.48
C ASN A 55 -4.74 -19.51 0.46
N ARG A 56 -3.85 -18.94 1.29
CA ARG A 56 -3.61 -17.50 1.34
C ARG A 56 -2.53 -17.08 0.36
N ILE A 57 -2.70 -15.92 -0.25
CA ILE A 57 -1.71 -15.28 -1.12
C ILE A 57 -1.12 -14.05 -0.42
N PRO A 58 0.17 -13.74 -0.64
CA PRO A 58 0.77 -12.54 -0.09
C PRO A 58 0.37 -11.31 -0.90
N LEU A 59 -0.06 -10.26 -0.20
CA LEU A 59 -0.39 -8.95 -0.75
C LEU A 59 0.55 -7.92 -0.14
N ALA A 60 1.38 -7.31 -0.99
CA ALA A 60 2.24 -6.21 -0.56
C ALA A 60 1.41 -4.95 -0.31
N LEU A 61 1.56 -4.38 0.87
CA LEU A 61 0.99 -3.09 1.24
C LEU A 61 1.94 -1.98 0.78
N ARG A 62 1.40 -1.01 0.06
CA ARG A 62 2.17 0.16 -0.39
C ARG A 62 1.43 1.44 -0.06
N CYS A 63 2.17 2.37 0.51
CA CYS A 63 1.72 3.74 0.73
C CYS A 63 2.51 4.67 -0.18
N LEU A 64 1.98 5.86 -0.44
CA LEU A 64 2.71 6.87 -1.22
C LEU A 64 2.96 8.09 -0.36
N VAL A 65 4.20 8.57 -0.36
CA VAL A 65 4.51 9.91 0.13
C VAL A 65 4.70 10.80 -1.09
N ILE A 66 3.77 11.72 -1.29
CA ILE A 66 3.79 12.70 -2.37
C ILE A 66 4.40 13.97 -1.82
N GLU A 67 5.58 14.29 -2.29
CA GLU A 67 6.31 15.50 -1.97
C GLU A 67 6.05 16.55 -3.05
N SER A 68 5.31 17.58 -2.66
CA SER A 68 5.05 18.76 -3.48
C SER A 68 5.79 19.97 -2.90
N PRO A 69 5.92 21.08 -3.65
CA PRO A 69 6.55 22.30 -3.12
C PRO A 69 5.87 22.88 -1.88
N ASP A 70 4.57 22.65 -1.71
CA ASP A 70 3.75 23.29 -0.67
C ASP A 70 3.44 22.35 0.51
N GLU A 71 3.42 21.04 0.28
CA GLU A 71 2.87 20.07 1.24
C GLU A 71 3.43 18.65 1.03
N LEU A 72 3.52 17.90 2.12
CA LEU A 72 3.80 16.46 2.11
C LEU A 72 2.50 15.68 2.35
N VAL A 73 2.12 14.86 1.38
CA VAL A 73 0.85 14.13 1.40
C VAL A 73 1.11 12.63 1.48
N LEU A 74 0.56 11.97 2.49
CA LEU A 74 0.57 10.51 2.61
C LEU A 74 -0.71 9.93 2.00
N VAL A 75 -0.58 8.99 1.08
CA VAL A 75 -1.68 8.19 0.54
C VAL A 75 -1.65 6.80 1.19
N ASP A 76 -2.74 6.47 1.88
CA ASP A 76 -2.92 5.32 2.75
C ASP A 76 -1.91 5.23 3.90
N THR A 77 -2.26 4.46 4.94
CA THR A 77 -1.46 4.39 6.18
C THR A 77 -1.01 2.97 6.52
N GLY A 78 -1.17 2.05 5.58
CA GLY A 78 -0.94 0.62 5.81
C GLY A 78 -1.82 0.11 6.95
N ILE A 79 -1.41 -1.03 7.50
CA ILE A 79 -2.17 -1.73 8.54
C ILE A 79 -1.88 -1.22 9.96
N GLY A 80 -0.74 -0.55 10.16
CA GLY A 80 -0.34 -0.01 11.45
C GLY A 80 -0.10 -1.06 12.52
N ASN A 81 -0.28 -0.68 13.78
CA ASN A 81 -0.01 -1.50 14.97
C ASN A 81 -1.20 -1.57 15.94
N LYS A 82 -2.40 -1.24 15.46
CA LYS A 82 -3.62 -1.20 16.29
C LYS A 82 -4.35 -2.54 16.38
N GLU A 83 -4.13 -3.41 15.41
CA GLU A 83 -4.78 -4.70 15.34
C GLU A 83 -4.19 -5.69 16.36
N SER A 84 -4.97 -6.70 16.74
CA SER A 84 -4.55 -7.66 17.77
C SER A 84 -3.53 -8.67 17.25
N GLU A 85 -2.84 -9.37 18.15
CA GLU A 85 -1.90 -10.44 17.78
C GLU A 85 -2.62 -11.58 17.05
N GLU A 86 -3.87 -11.88 17.42
CA GLU A 86 -4.72 -12.86 16.73
C GLU A 86 -5.03 -12.42 15.30
N PHE A 87 -5.33 -11.14 15.08
CA PHE A 87 -5.53 -10.59 13.75
C PHE A 87 -4.26 -10.75 12.91
N HIS A 88 -3.10 -10.41 13.48
CA HIS A 88 -1.80 -10.56 12.82
C HIS A 88 -1.52 -12.02 12.44
N LYS A 89 -1.83 -12.99 13.32
CA LYS A 89 -1.67 -14.43 13.04
C LYS A 89 -2.64 -14.91 11.94
N LEU A 90 -3.90 -14.50 12.02
CA LEU A 90 -4.93 -14.90 11.07
C LEU A 90 -4.60 -14.42 9.65
N TYR A 91 -4.22 -13.15 9.52
CA TYR A 91 -3.93 -12.50 8.24
C TYR A 91 -2.44 -12.44 7.89
N GLY A 92 -1.59 -13.16 8.61
CA GLY A 92 -0.14 -13.23 8.36
C GLY A 92 0.53 -11.86 8.24
N VAL A 93 0.17 -10.90 9.08
CA VAL A 93 0.62 -9.51 8.91
C VAL A 93 2.13 -9.41 9.18
N GLU A 94 2.88 -8.94 8.18
CA GLU A 94 4.32 -8.74 8.24
C GLU A 94 4.65 -7.25 8.01
N ASN A 95 4.66 -6.45 9.07
CA ASN A 95 4.92 -5.00 8.97
C ASN A 95 5.89 -4.48 10.05
N ALA A 96 6.80 -5.34 10.50
CA ALA A 96 7.79 -4.98 11.52
C ALA A 96 8.62 -3.75 11.10
N GLY A 97 8.81 -2.83 12.05
CA GLY A 97 9.62 -1.62 11.92
C GLY A 97 9.62 -0.83 13.24
N ASN A 98 9.96 0.46 13.21
CA ASN A 98 9.98 1.31 14.40
C ASN A 98 9.19 2.64 14.23
N PRO A 99 7.91 2.70 14.64
CA PRO A 99 7.11 1.62 15.25
C PRO A 99 6.57 0.57 14.26
N THR A 100 6.40 0.91 12.99
CA THR A 100 6.03 -0.03 11.93
C THR A 100 6.88 0.20 10.68
N ARG A 101 6.72 -0.67 9.69
CA ARG A 101 7.43 -0.59 8.42
C ARG A 101 7.16 0.68 7.64
N LEU A 102 5.97 1.27 7.79
CA LEU A 102 5.63 2.55 7.16
C LEU A 102 6.50 3.69 7.68
N GLU A 103 6.69 3.82 8.99
CA GLU A 103 7.51 4.89 9.56
C GLU A 103 8.99 4.74 9.21
N ASP A 104 9.49 3.51 9.14
CA ASP A 104 10.84 3.25 8.65
C ASP A 104 10.98 3.68 7.18
N GLY A 105 9.96 3.44 6.36
CA GLY A 105 9.93 3.86 4.97
C GLY A 105 9.84 5.37 4.78
N ILE A 106 9.02 6.07 5.58
CA ILE A 106 8.96 7.54 5.58
C ILE A 106 10.34 8.12 5.93
N LYS A 107 11.01 7.57 6.94
CA LYS A 107 12.39 7.95 7.32
C LYS A 107 13.39 7.68 6.21
N ALA A 108 13.29 6.53 5.55
CA ALA A 108 14.16 6.18 4.43
C ALA A 108 13.94 7.07 3.20
N ALA A 109 12.76 7.67 3.04
CA ALA A 109 12.48 8.70 2.04
C ALA A 109 13.00 10.11 2.43
N GLY A 110 13.55 10.26 3.64
CA GLY A 110 14.13 11.52 4.12
C GLY A 110 13.18 12.41 4.93
N PHE A 111 12.02 11.89 5.35
CA PHE A 111 11.02 12.64 6.11
C PHE A 111 10.76 12.02 7.49
N MET A 112 10.10 12.75 8.36
CA MET A 112 9.51 12.23 9.60
C MET A 112 7.99 12.10 9.45
N PRO A 113 7.34 11.18 10.19
CA PRO A 113 5.89 11.10 10.20
C PRO A 113 5.19 12.43 10.54
N ASP A 114 5.82 13.26 11.39
CA ASP A 114 5.31 14.58 11.78
C ASP A 114 5.40 15.63 10.66
N ASP A 115 6.17 15.38 9.60
CA ASP A 115 6.25 16.27 8.43
C ASP A 115 5.03 16.13 7.51
N ILE A 116 4.21 15.09 7.69
CA ILE A 116 3.05 14.81 6.85
C ILE A 116 1.90 15.74 7.25
N GLY A 117 1.59 16.71 6.38
CA GLY A 117 0.48 17.65 6.62
C GLY A 117 -0.89 17.11 6.20
N ILE A 118 -0.94 16.20 5.22
CA ILE A 118 -2.20 15.63 4.72
C ILE A 118 -2.11 14.10 4.63
N VAL A 119 -3.15 13.42 5.10
CA VAL A 119 -3.36 11.98 4.90
C VAL A 119 -4.60 11.77 4.04
N LEU A 120 -4.43 11.06 2.92
CA LEU A 120 -5.48 10.67 1.98
C LEU A 120 -5.66 9.16 2.01
N SER A 121 -6.80 8.67 2.47
CA SER A 121 -7.12 7.25 2.36
C SER A 121 -7.84 6.97 1.05
N THR A 122 -7.38 5.96 0.30
CA THR A 122 -8.01 5.54 -0.96
C THR A 122 -9.41 4.98 -0.71
N HIS A 123 -9.54 4.19 0.36
CA HIS A 123 -10.79 3.64 0.87
C HIS A 123 -10.77 3.62 2.40
N LEU A 124 -11.84 3.12 3.03
CA LEU A 124 -11.98 3.08 4.49
C LEU A 124 -11.97 1.63 5.01
N THR A 125 -10.84 0.93 4.85
CA THR A 125 -10.62 -0.42 5.36
C THR A 125 -9.44 -0.44 6.35
N SER A 126 -9.23 -1.54 7.09
CA SER A 126 -8.17 -1.62 8.10
C SER A 126 -6.75 -1.37 7.53
N ILE A 127 -6.52 -1.67 6.25
CA ILE A 127 -5.21 -1.47 5.59
C ILE A 127 -4.95 -0.03 5.10
N THR A 128 -5.95 0.85 5.15
CA THR A 128 -5.84 2.24 4.67
C THR A 128 -6.00 3.28 5.80
N GLN A 129 -6.36 2.84 7.01
CA GLN A 129 -6.79 3.70 8.13
C GLN A 129 -6.11 3.40 9.48
N ALA A 130 -4.87 2.92 9.47
CA ALA A 130 -4.09 2.78 10.69
C ALA A 130 -4.04 4.05 11.56
N VAL A 131 -4.18 5.26 10.99
CA VAL A 131 -3.96 6.55 11.69
C VAL A 131 -5.24 7.30 12.12
N THR A 132 -6.46 6.90 11.73
CA THR A 132 -7.69 7.71 11.90
C THR A 132 -8.19 7.99 13.34
N HIS A 133 -7.45 7.63 14.38
CA HIS A 133 -7.74 8.02 15.77
C HIS A 133 -6.73 9.02 16.39
N SER A 134 -5.70 9.46 15.66
CA SER A 134 -4.78 10.51 16.11
C SER A 134 -4.99 11.78 15.27
N LYS A 135 -5.63 12.81 15.84
CA LYS A 135 -5.75 14.26 15.51
C LYS A 135 -5.70 14.82 14.06
N THR A 136 -5.39 14.05 13.01
CA THR A 136 -4.98 14.57 11.68
C THR A 136 -5.85 14.04 10.52
N SER A 137 -7.06 13.53 10.77
CA SER A 137 -7.98 13.17 9.68
C SER A 137 -8.75 14.42 9.20
N LYS A 138 -8.15 15.19 8.30
CA LYS A 138 -8.79 16.39 7.73
C LYS A 138 -8.73 16.41 6.19
N ALA A 139 -9.24 15.37 5.55
CA ALA A 139 -9.56 15.42 4.13
C ALA A 139 -10.61 14.37 3.75
N THR A 140 -11.86 14.80 3.58
CA THR A 140 -12.95 13.96 3.06
C THR A 140 -13.46 14.57 1.76
N PHE A 141 -13.44 13.77 0.69
CA PHE A 141 -14.10 13.92 -0.63
C PHE A 141 -13.74 15.13 -1.52
N ASP A 142 -13.57 16.34 -0.98
CA ASP A 142 -13.44 17.56 -1.78
C ASP A 142 -12.11 17.66 -2.55
N GLN A 143 -11.03 17.07 -2.02
CA GLN A 143 -9.70 17.05 -2.63
C GLN A 143 -9.53 15.98 -3.73
N LEU A 144 -10.34 14.91 -3.72
CA LEU A 144 -10.30 13.85 -4.74
C LEU A 144 -10.67 14.38 -6.14
N SER A 145 -11.49 15.43 -6.20
CA SER A 145 -11.84 16.11 -7.46
C SER A 145 -10.63 16.77 -8.15
N ARG A 146 -9.62 17.18 -7.39
CA ARG A 146 -8.40 17.85 -7.88
C ARG A 146 -7.30 16.87 -8.32
N MET A 147 -7.35 15.62 -7.86
CA MET A 147 -6.30 14.62 -8.07
C MET A 147 -6.64 13.56 -9.13
N ARG A 148 -7.75 13.75 -9.86
CA ARG A 148 -8.30 12.79 -10.81
C ARG A 148 -7.32 12.38 -11.93
N GLY A 149 -6.36 13.23 -12.29
CA GLY A 149 -5.29 12.91 -13.26
C GLY A 149 -4.11 12.13 -12.67
N MET A 150 -3.87 12.21 -11.36
CA MET A 150 -2.71 11.61 -10.69
C MET A 150 -2.91 10.12 -10.41
N LEU A 151 -4.16 9.74 -10.08
CA LEU A 151 -4.52 8.37 -9.71
C LEU A 151 -4.32 7.36 -10.86
N TYR A 152 -4.44 7.78 -12.12
CA TYR A 152 -4.22 6.89 -13.27
C TYR A 152 -2.75 6.54 -13.51
N SER A 153 -1.79 7.41 -13.14
CA SER A 153 -0.35 7.09 -13.24
C SER A 153 0.11 6.13 -12.13
N VAL A 154 -0.50 6.22 -10.95
CA VAL A 154 -0.11 5.46 -9.77
C VAL A 154 -0.34 3.96 -9.93
N ALA A 155 -1.40 3.53 -10.62
CA ALA A 155 -1.72 2.11 -10.81
C ALA A 155 -0.60 1.31 -11.52
N SER A 156 0.19 1.96 -12.38
CA SER A 156 1.32 1.34 -13.09
C SER A 156 2.58 1.15 -12.22
N LEU A 157 2.64 1.77 -11.04
CA LEU A 157 3.82 1.77 -10.17
C LEU A 157 3.84 0.64 -9.14
N ILE A 158 2.71 -0.05 -8.97
CA ILE A 158 2.47 -0.97 -7.85
C ILE A 158 2.92 -2.41 -8.20
N SER A 159 3.15 -2.73 -9.47
CA SER A 159 3.76 -3.99 -9.91
C SER A 159 4.30 -3.90 -11.35
N PRO A 160 5.62 -4.03 -11.60
CA PRO A 160 6.17 -4.04 -12.96
C PRO A 160 5.88 -5.35 -13.73
N THR A 161 5.14 -6.30 -13.13
CA THR A 161 4.94 -7.65 -13.68
C THR A 161 3.48 -7.97 -14.01
N VAL A 162 2.58 -6.98 -13.88
CA VAL A 162 1.14 -7.16 -14.13
C VAL A 162 0.70 -6.10 -15.11
N GLU A 163 0.54 -6.48 -16.37
CA GLU A 163 -0.15 -5.63 -17.33
C GLU A 163 -1.62 -5.54 -16.91
N MET A 164 -2.16 -4.33 -16.91
CA MET A 164 -3.56 -4.06 -16.61
C MET A 164 -4.18 -3.41 -17.85
N ASN A 165 -5.38 -3.83 -18.25
CA ASN A 165 -6.09 -3.15 -19.31
C ASN A 165 -6.56 -1.75 -18.85
N GLU A 166 -7.10 -0.95 -19.78
CA GLU A 166 -7.66 0.38 -19.49
C GLU A 166 -8.81 0.37 -18.46
N TYR A 167 -9.33 -0.80 -18.12
CA TYR A 167 -10.37 -1.03 -17.12
C TYR A 167 -9.83 -1.55 -15.77
N GLY A 168 -8.50 -1.62 -15.59
CA GLY A 168 -7.88 -2.05 -14.33
C GLY A 168 -7.96 -3.56 -14.08
N GLN A 169 -8.15 -4.36 -15.12
CA GLN A 169 -8.13 -5.83 -15.03
C GLN A 169 -6.76 -6.38 -15.42
N VAL A 170 -6.29 -7.38 -14.66
CA VAL A 170 -5.05 -8.11 -14.94
C VAL A 170 -5.14 -8.83 -16.29
N ILE A 171 -4.16 -8.59 -17.17
CA ILE A 171 -3.97 -9.25 -18.48
C ILE A 171 -2.70 -10.11 -18.47
#